data_AF-A0A6B3EG98-F1
#
_entry.id   AF-A0A6B3EG98-F1
#
_cell.length_a   1.000
_cell.length_b   1.000
_cell.length_c   1.000
_cell.angle_alpha   90.00
_cell.angle_beta   90.00
_cell.angle_gamma   90.00
#
_symmetry.space_group_name_H-M   'P 1'
#
loop_
_entity.id
_entity.type
_entity.pdbx_description
1 polymer ?
#
loop_
_entity_poly.entity_id
_entity_poly.type
_entity_poly.pdbx_seq_one_letter_code
_entity_poly.pdbx_strand_id
1 'polypeptide(L)'
;DFGVMLSASHNAMPDNGIKFLARGGHKLADELEDRIEAQYHRHREPGATEWSRPTGADVGRVRDYDEGFDQYVAHLVAVLPNRLDGL
;
A
#
# COMPACT_ATOMS: atom_id res chain seq x y z
N ASP A 1 8.09 -5.52 3.84
CA ASP A 1 6.63 -5.43 4.04
C ASP A 1 6.20 -3.97 4.00
N PHE A 2 5.13 -3.67 3.27
CA PHE A 2 4.61 -2.32 2.99
C PHE A 2 3.08 -2.38 2.91
N GLY A 3 2.43 -1.24 3.05
CA GLY A 3 1.00 -1.06 2.79
C GLY A 3 0.76 -0.40 1.43
N VAL A 4 -0.41 -0.65 0.84
CA VAL A 4 -0.85 -0.02 -0.42
C VAL A 4 -2.23 0.60 -0.22
N MET A 5 -2.41 1.83 -0.67
CA MET A 5 -3.71 2.51 -0.70
C MET A 5 -4.10 2.83 -2.15
N LEU A 6 -5.32 2.47 -2.53
CA LEU A 6 -5.92 2.79 -3.83
C LEU A 6 -6.84 4.00 -3.67
N SER A 7 -6.39 5.19 -4.08
CA SER A 7 -7.14 6.44 -3.93
C SER A 7 -6.47 7.59 -4.67
N ALA A 8 -7.27 8.45 -5.31
CA ALA A 8 -6.85 9.76 -5.81
C ALA A 8 -7.16 10.93 -4.85
N SER A 9 -7.25 10.65 -3.54
CA SER A 9 -7.49 11.66 -2.51
C SER A 9 -8.78 12.46 -2.74
N HIS A 10 -8.67 13.70 -3.22
CA HIS A 10 -9.78 14.63 -3.41
C HIS A 10 -10.20 14.77 -4.88
N ASN A 11 -9.52 14.08 -5.79
CA ASN A 11 -9.82 14.17 -7.20
C ASN A 11 -11.22 13.63 -7.52
N ALA A 12 -11.73 14.04 -8.68
CA ALA A 12 -13.01 13.57 -9.17
C ALA A 12 -13.00 12.05 -9.39
N MET A 13 -14.19 11.43 -9.38
CA MET A 13 -14.40 10.00 -9.57
C MET A 13 -13.56 9.32 -10.68
N PRO A 14 -13.36 9.92 -11.88
CA PRO A 14 -12.57 9.25 -12.91
C PRO A 14 -11.10 9.02 -12.54
N ASP A 15 -10.56 9.77 -11.57
CA ASP A 15 -9.16 9.68 -11.19
C ASP A 15 -8.95 8.62 -10.10
N ASN A 16 -7.83 7.88 -10.21
CA ASN A 16 -7.39 6.96 -9.18
C ASN A 16 -5.86 7.02 -9.03
N GLY A 17 -5.33 6.40 -7.98
CA GLY A 17 -3.90 6.37 -7.70
C GLY A 17 -3.51 5.20 -6.80
N ILE A 18 -2.24 4.84 -6.85
CA ILE A 18 -1.63 3.81 -5.99
C ILE A 18 -0.62 4.53 -5.09
N LYS A 19 -0.73 4.34 -3.78
CA LYS A 19 0.19 4.92 -2.79
C LYS A 19 0.82 3.80 -1.98
N PHE A 20 2.14 3.84 -1.83
CA PHE A 20 2.90 2.87 -1.04
C PHE A 20 3.31 3.47 0.30
N LEU A 21 3.15 2.70 1.38
CA LEU A 21 3.58 3.06 2.73
C LEU A 21 4.60 2.03 3.23
N ALA A 22 5.80 2.50 3.56
CA ALA A 22 6.82 1.68 4.18
C ALA A 22 6.44 1.28 5.62
N ARG A 23 7.17 0.30 6.15
CA ARG A 23 7.14 -0.01 7.58
C ARG A 23 7.35 1.27 8.41
N GLY A 24 6.51 1.48 9.41
CA GLY A 24 6.48 2.73 10.20
C GLY A 24 5.49 3.77 9.69
N GLY A 25 4.80 3.54 8.58
CA GLY A 25 3.72 4.42 8.09
C GLY A 25 4.21 5.62 7.28
N HIS A 26 5.49 5.64 6.90
CA HIS A 26 6.05 6.68 6.04
C HIS A 26 5.86 6.34 4.55
N LYS A 27 5.97 7.35 3.69
CA LYS A 27 6.09 7.12 2.25
C LYS A 27 7.38 6.37 1.93
N LEU A 28 7.47 5.81 0.73
CA LEU A 28 8.73 5.26 0.24
C LEU A 28 9.78 6.38 0.16
N ALA A 29 11.05 6.00 0.32
CA ALA A 29 12.15 6.93 0.05
C ALA A 29 12.26 7.15 -1.46
N ASP A 30 12.62 8.37 -1.87
CA ASP A 30 12.74 8.76 -3.28
C ASP A 30 13.61 7.76 -4.07
N GLU A 31 14.77 7.36 -3.52
CA GLU A 31 15.66 6.37 -4.14
C GLU A 31 14.97 5.02 -4.44
N LEU A 32 14.00 4.63 -3.62
CA LEU A 32 13.22 3.41 -3.84
C LEU A 32 12.14 3.63 -4.91
N GLU A 33 11.52 4.82 -4.95
CA GLU A 33 10.57 5.19 -6.00
C GLU A 33 11.26 5.19 -7.38
N ASP A 34 12.44 5.81 -7.48
CA ASP A 34 13.26 5.83 -8.69
C ASP A 34 13.61 4.41 -9.18
N ARG A 35 13.94 3.52 -8.24
CA ARG A 35 14.24 2.11 -8.56
C ARG A 35 13.01 1.36 -9.09
N ILE A 36 11.83 1.62 -8.53
CA ILE A 36 10.57 1.03 -8.99
C ILE A 36 10.27 1.53 -10.41
N GLU A 37 10.41 2.83 -10.67
CA GLU A 37 10.20 3.43 -11.98
C GLU A 37 11.17 2.87 -13.03
N ALA A 38 12.47 2.82 -12.71
CA ALA A 38 13.48 2.25 -13.60
C ALA A 38 13.20 0.77 -13.93
N GLN A 39 12.78 -0.02 -12.94
CA GLN A 39 12.41 -1.41 -13.13
C GLN A 39 11.12 -1.55 -13.97
N TYR A 40 10.14 -0.68 -13.76
CA TYR A 40 8.92 -0.62 -14.58
C TYR A 40 9.23 -0.34 -16.04
N HIS A 41 10.08 0.66 -16.33
CA HIS A 41 10.52 0.96 -17.69
C HIS A 41 11.24 -0.23 -18.33
N ARG A 42 12.18 -0.85 -17.61
CA ARG A 42 12.89 -2.04 -18.10
C ARG A 42 11.91 -3.17 -18.45
N HIS A 43 10.91 -3.43 -17.61
CA HIS A 43 9.93 -4.49 -17.86
C HIS A 43 9.02 -4.23 -19.07
N ARG A 44 8.86 -2.99 -19.50
CA ARG A 44 8.05 -2.64 -20.68
C ARG A 44 8.79 -2.84 -22.00
N GLU A 45 10.11 -2.98 -21.97
CA GLU A 45 10.90 -3.18 -23.19
C GLU A 45 10.67 -4.58 -23.80
N PRO A 46 10.54 -4.69 -25.13
CA PRO A 46 10.46 -5.99 -25.80
C PRO A 46 11.72 -6.83 -25.51
N GLY A 47 11.54 -8.06 -25.04
CA GLY A 47 12.66 -8.95 -24.71
C GLY A 47 13.33 -8.66 -23.35
N ALA A 48 12.70 -7.83 -22.51
CA ALA A 48 13.13 -7.62 -21.14
C ALA A 48 13.31 -8.93 -20.36
N THR A 49 14.28 -8.95 -19.43
CA THR A 49 14.58 -10.10 -18.58
C THR A 49 13.31 -10.62 -17.89
N GLU A 50 13.07 -11.92 -18.06
CA GLU A 50 11.92 -12.57 -17.45
C GLU A 50 12.08 -12.59 -15.92
N TRP A 51 11.09 -12.05 -15.20
CA TRP A 51 11.02 -12.23 -13.75
C TRP A 51 10.80 -13.72 -13.48
N SER A 52 11.60 -14.33 -12.61
CA SER A 52 11.30 -15.63 -12.00
C SER A 52 9.91 -15.65 -11.36
N ARG A 53 8.92 -16.16 -12.09
CA ARG A 53 7.54 -16.25 -11.61
C ARG A 53 7.45 -17.40 -10.60
N PRO A 54 7.02 -17.15 -9.35
CA PRO A 54 6.85 -18.22 -8.38
C PRO A 54 5.78 -19.22 -8.86
N THR A 55 5.98 -20.50 -8.55
CA THR A 55 5.02 -21.57 -8.87
C THR A 55 4.74 -22.44 -7.65
N GLY A 56 3.65 -23.20 -7.67
CA GLY A 56 3.32 -24.14 -6.60
C GLY A 56 3.22 -23.49 -5.22
N ALA A 57 4.08 -23.93 -4.30
CA ALA A 57 4.11 -23.46 -2.91
C ALA A 57 4.67 -22.04 -2.75
N ASP A 58 5.44 -21.55 -3.72
CA ASP A 58 6.09 -20.22 -3.65
C ASP A 58 5.13 -19.08 -4.01
N VAL A 59 3.95 -19.39 -4.54
CA VAL A 59 2.92 -18.39 -4.87
C VAL A 59 2.32 -17.86 -3.57
N GLY A 60 2.25 -16.53 -3.43
CA GLY A 60 1.61 -15.87 -2.30
C GLY A 60 0.14 -16.28 -2.11
N ARG A 61 -0.42 -15.93 -0.94
CA ARG A 61 -1.83 -16.15 -0.61
C ARG A 61 -2.48 -14.83 -0.27
N VAL A 62 -3.70 -14.63 -0.76
CA VAL A 62 -4.55 -13.49 -0.40
C VAL A 62 -5.51 -13.93 0.68
N ARG A 63 -5.70 -13.07 1.68
CA ARG A 63 -6.69 -13.24 2.74
C ARG A 63 -7.29 -11.87 3.02
N ASP A 64 -8.59 -11.87 3.28
CA ASP A 64 -9.26 -10.69 3.77
C ASP A 64 -8.85 -10.44 5.24
N TYR A 65 -8.81 -9.18 5.63
CA TYR A 65 -8.43 -8.74 6.97
C TYR A 65 -9.44 -7.73 7.48
N ASP A 66 -10.56 -8.24 7.97
CA ASP A 66 -11.76 -7.46 8.29
C ASP A 66 -11.58 -6.65 9.58
N GLU A 67 -10.71 -7.08 10.50
CA GLU A 67 -10.49 -6.42 11.78
C GLU A 67 -9.69 -5.12 11.68
N GLY A 68 -9.06 -4.85 10.53
CA GLY A 68 -8.18 -3.69 10.36
C GLY A 68 -8.87 -2.35 10.58
N PHE A 69 -10.14 -2.23 10.17
CA PHE A 69 -10.93 -1.01 10.38
C PHE A 69 -11.19 -0.76 11.87
N ASP A 70 -11.66 -1.77 12.60
CA ASP A 70 -11.98 -1.66 14.02
C ASP A 70 -10.72 -1.34 14.85
N GLN A 71 -9.59 -1.96 14.50
CA GLN A 71 -8.32 -1.67 15.17
C GLN A 71 -7.84 -0.23 14.94
N TYR A 72 -8.00 0.29 13.71
CA TYR A 72 -7.65 1.67 13.41
C TYR A 72 -8.50 2.65 14.21
N VAL A 73 -9.83 2.46 14.25
CA VAL A 73 -10.74 3.29 15.03
C VAL A 73 -10.42 3.22 16.53
N ALA A 74 -10.21 2.01 17.06
CA ALA A 74 -9.87 1.81 18.47
C ALA A 74 -8.57 2.53 18.85
N HIS A 75 -7.54 2.48 17.98
CA HIS A 75 -6.30 3.23 18.19
C HIS A 75 -6.54 4.74 18.25
N LEU A 76 -7.31 5.29 17.29
CA LEU A 76 -7.63 6.71 17.27
C LEU A 76 -8.34 7.16 18.55
N VAL A 77 -9.34 6.39 19.02
CA VAL A 77 -10.05 6.70 20.27
C VAL A 77 -9.10 6.64 21.48
N ALA A 78 -8.21 5.65 21.52
CA ALA A 78 -7.31 5.44 22.65
C ALA A 78 -6.25 6.54 22.81
N VAL A 79 -5.85 7.22 21.73
CA VAL A 79 -4.83 8.29 21.78
C VAL A 79 -5.43 9.68 22.04
N LEU A 80 -6.75 9.81 22.12
CA LEU A 80 -7.38 11.09 22.40
C LEU A 80 -7.13 11.52 23.86
N PRO A 81 -6.85 12.81 24.09
CA PRO A 81 -6.64 13.33 25.43
C PRO A 81 -7.94 13.43 26.25
N ASN A 82 -9.10 13.33 25.60
CA ASN A 82 -10.43 13.50 26.20
C ASN A 82 -11.35 12.34 25.79
N ARG A 83 -12.35 12.07 26.63
CA ARG A 83 -13.42 11.11 26.31
C ARG A 83 -14.39 11.73 25.29
N LEU A 84 -14.89 10.91 24.38
CA LEU A 84 -15.88 11.29 23.36
C LEU A 84 -17.31 10.93 23.76
N ASP A 85 -17.60 10.76 25.06
CA ASP A 85 -18.93 10.36 25.49
C ASP A 85 -19.99 11.40 25.04
N GLY A 86 -21.04 10.95 24.36
CA GLY A 86 -22.17 11.79 23.97
C GLY A 86 -22.04 12.51 22.61
N LEU A 87 -20.96 12.29 21.86
CA LEU A 87 -20.93 12.46 20.39
C LEU A 87 -21.47 11.21 19.70
#